data_AF-A0AA43A6T9-F1
#
_entry.id   AF-A0AA43A6T9-F1
#
_cell.length_a   1.000
_cell.length_b   1.000
_cell.length_c   1.000
_cell.angle_alpha   90.00
_cell.angle_beta   90.00
_cell.angle_gamma   90.00
#
_symmetry.space_group_name_H-M   'P 1'
#
loop_
_entity.id
_entity.type
_entity.pdbx_description
1 polymer ?
#
loop_
_entity_poly.entity_id
_entity_poly.type
_entity_poly.pdbx_seq_one_letter_code
_entity_poly.pdbx_strand_id
1 'polypeptide(L)' 'MLKRQLGACVTFFPQPTTLIATQNGEGEVNLMMASWVGIVSKTPPTIAVSLNRDRHTYANI' A
#
# COMPACT_ATOMS: atom_id res chain seq x y z
N MET A 1 -3.74 -19.68 27.59
CA MET A 1 -3.72 -18.22 27.80
C MET A 1 -5.07 -17.64 27.41
N LEU A 2 -5.53 -16.62 28.13
CA LEU A 2 -6.74 -15.86 27.76
C LEU A 2 -6.40 -14.77 26.73
N LYS A 3 -7.32 -14.56 25.79
CA LYS A 3 -7.22 -13.43 24.85
C LYS A 3 -7.29 -12.11 25.63
N ARG A 4 -6.51 -11.12 25.19
CA ARG A 4 -6.50 -9.76 25.74
C ARG A 4 -7.09 -8.79 24.74
N GLN A 5 -7.82 -7.80 25.24
CA GLN A 5 -8.32 -6.69 24.42
C GLN A 5 -7.15 -5.73 24.11
N LEU A 6 -6.87 -5.51 22.83
CA LEU A 6 -5.77 -4.62 22.38
C LEU A 6 -6.24 -3.22 21.99
N GLY A 7 -7.56 -3.00 21.84
CA GLY A 7 -8.12 -1.77 21.28
C GLY A 7 -8.02 -1.73 19.76
N ALA A 8 -8.32 -0.58 19.15
CA ALA A 8 -8.21 -0.39 17.71
C ALA A 8 -6.73 -0.29 17.31
N CYS A 9 -6.23 -1.28 16.58
CA CYS A 9 -4.87 -1.28 16.06
C CYS A 9 -4.79 -2.08 14.74
N VAL A 10 -3.75 -1.80 13.95
CA VAL A 10 -3.46 -2.55 12.72
C VAL A 10 -2.99 -3.95 13.12
N THR A 11 -3.87 -4.94 12.95
CA THR A 11 -3.66 -6.32 13.42
C THR A 11 -3.76 -7.36 12.31
N PHE A 12 -3.86 -6.92 11.06
CA PHE A 12 -3.87 -7.82 9.91
C PHE A 12 -2.44 -8.22 9.54
N PHE A 13 -2.09 -9.49 9.78
CA PHE A 13 -0.79 -10.05 9.48
C PHE A 13 -0.91 -11.34 8.64
N PRO A 14 0.04 -11.63 7.73
CA PRO A 14 1.18 -10.78 7.38
C PRO A 14 0.76 -9.57 6.56
N GLN A 15 1.55 -8.50 6.65
CA GLN A 15 1.44 -7.38 5.71
C GLN A 15 2.52 -7.54 4.65
N PRO A 16 2.20 -7.34 3.37
CA PRO A 16 3.22 -7.39 2.32
C PRO A 16 4.23 -6.24 2.50
N THR A 17 5.44 -6.49 2.01
CA THR A 17 6.47 -5.46 1.84
C THR A 17 6.56 -5.16 0.36
N THR A 18 5.78 -4.18 -0.11
CA THR A 18 5.68 -3.85 -1.55
C THR A 18 6.47 -2.59 -1.86
N LEU A 19 7.35 -2.65 -2.86
CA LEU A 19 8.01 -1.49 -3.43
C LEU A 19 7.20 -0.98 -4.63
N ILE A 20 6.76 0.27 -4.59
CA ILE A 20 6.02 0.94 -5.66
C ILE A 20 6.97 1.93 -6.34
N ALA A 21 7.22 1.71 -7.62
CA ALA A 21 7.99 2.63 -8.46
C ALA A 21 7.03 3.49 -9.30
N THR A 22 7.27 4.79 -9.31
CA THR A 22 6.52 5.78 -10.09
C THR A 22 7.47 6.74 -10.76
N GLN A 23 7.02 7.37 -11.83
CA GLN A 23 7.73 8.45 -12.50
C GLN A 23 6.75 9.59 -12.75
N ASN A 24 7.15 10.84 -12.49
CA ASN A 24 6.32 12.00 -12.79
C ASN A 24 6.42 12.40 -14.28
N GLY A 25 5.67 13.42 -14.69
CA GLY A 25 5.69 13.91 -16.07
C GLY A 25 7.03 14.50 -16.53
N GLU A 26 7.92 14.86 -15.60
CA GLU A 26 9.26 15.41 -15.87
C GLU A 26 10.33 14.32 -15.96
N GLY A 27 9.96 13.05 -15.72
CA GLY A 27 10.87 11.91 -15.77
C GLY A 27 11.53 11.57 -14.42
N GLU A 28 11.22 12.28 -13.35
CA GLU A 28 11.77 12.01 -12.01
C GLU A 28 11.19 10.71 -11.43
N VAL A 29 12.08 9.82 -11.01
CA VAL A 29 11.71 8.51 -10.45
C VAL A 29 11.54 8.60 -8.94
N ASN A 30 10.47 8.00 -8.42
CA ASN A 30 10.19 7.87 -6.99
C ASN A 30 9.88 6.41 -6.62
N LEU A 31 10.42 5.99 -5.47
CA LEU A 31 10.23 4.66 -4.89
C LEU A 31 9.59 4.79 -3.51
N MET A 32 8.51 4.05 -3.25
CA MET A 32 7.82 4.05 -1.96
C MET A 32 7.54 2.62 -1.47
N MET A 33 7.81 2.37 -0.19
CA MET A 33 7.39 1.14 0.49
C MET A 33 5.91 1.25 0.91
N ALA A 34 5.09 0.26 0.57
CA ALA A 34 3.70 0.15 0.96
C ALA A 34 3.39 -1.23 1.55
N SER A 35 2.65 -1.25 2.65
CA SER A 35 2.12 -2.48 3.25
C SER A 35 0.61 -2.62 3.11
N TRP A 36 -0.09 -1.55 2.72
CA TRP A 36 -1.53 -1.54 2.48
C TRP A 36 -1.79 -1.79 1.00
N VAL A 37 -1.45 -3.00 0.56
CA VAL A 37 -1.57 -3.47 -0.83
C VAL A 37 -2.26 -4.83 -0.82
N GLY A 38 -3.21 -5.04 -1.74
CA GLY A 38 -3.93 -6.31 -1.84
C GLY A 38 -4.48 -6.58 -3.24
N ILE A 39 -4.65 -7.87 -3.56
CA ILE A 39 -5.33 -8.32 -4.78
C ILE A 39 -6.84 -8.12 -4.59
N VAL A 40 -7.49 -7.46 -5.56
CA VAL A 40 -8.93 -7.17 -5.55
C VAL A 40 -9.69 -8.15 -6.44
N SER A 41 -9.17 -8.42 -7.63
CA SER A 41 -9.82 -9.31 -8.60
C SER A 41 -8.78 -10.10 -9.38
N LYS A 42 -9.17 -11.31 -9.80
CA LYS A 42 -8.42 -12.13 -10.75
C LYS A 42 -8.75 -11.77 -12.20
N THR A 43 -9.99 -11.37 -12.50
CA THR A 43 -10.46 -11.12 -13.87
C THR A 43 -11.36 -9.87 -13.91
N PRO A 44 -10.86 -8.73 -14.42
CA PRO A 44 -9.47 -8.49 -14.80
C PRO A 44 -8.54 -8.52 -13.56
N PRO A 45 -7.26 -8.92 -13.72
CA PRO A 45 -6.29 -8.86 -12.63
C PRO A 45 -6.19 -7.43 -12.09
N THR A 46 -6.52 -7.24 -10.81
CA THR A 46 -6.61 -5.91 -10.20
C THR A 46 -6.00 -5.94 -8.80
N ILE A 47 -5.22 -4.91 -8.46
CA ILE A 47 -4.71 -4.65 -7.11
C ILE A 47 -5.23 -3.31 -6.61
N ALA A 48 -5.36 -3.18 -5.29
CA ALA A 48 -5.60 -1.89 -4.63
C ALA A 48 -4.42 -1.54 -3.74
N VAL A 49 -4.10 -0.25 -3.73
CA VAL A 49 -3.06 0.35 -2.90
C VAL A 49 -3.68 1.54 -2.18
N SER A 50 -3.55 1.60 -0.85
CA SER A 50 -3.93 2.79 -0.09
C SER A 50 -2.76 3.77 -0.01
N LEU A 51 -2.95 4.98 -0.52
CA LEU A 51 -1.94 6.04 -0.54
C LEU A 51 -2.43 7.25 0.28
N ASN A 52 -1.51 7.82 1.06
CA ASN A 52 -1.73 9.14 1.65
C ASN A 52 -1.47 10.22 0.59
N ARG A 53 -2.30 11.28 0.58
CA ARG A 53 -2.25 12.34 -0.45
C ARG A 53 -0.96 13.15 -0.47
N ASP A 54 -0.24 13.21 0.66
CA ASP A 54 1.01 13.96 0.78
C ASP A 54 2.22 13.20 0.20
N ARG A 55 2.03 12.03 -0.41
CA ARG A 55 3.11 11.20 -0.97
C ARG A 55 3.36 11.54 -2.44
N HIS A 56 4.63 11.60 -2.84
CA HIS A 56 5.02 11.70 -4.27
C HIS A 56 4.38 10.61 -5.14
N THR A 57 4.28 9.38 -4.62
CA THR A 57 3.59 8.28 -5.31
C THR A 57 2.12 8.60 -5.61
N TYR A 58 1.41 9.32 -4.73
CA TYR A 58 0.03 9.74 -4.99
C TYR A 58 -0.03 10.86 -6.02
N ALA A 59 0.90 11.82 -5.97
CA ALA A 59 0.97 12.87 -6.98
C ALA A 59 1.32 12.35 -8.38
N ASN A 60 2.02 11.22 -8.46
CA ASN A 60 2.46 10.61 -9.72
C ASN A 60 1.41 9.68 -10.38
N ILE A 61 0.33 9.29 -9.69
CA ILE A 61 -0.70 8.33 -10.14
C ILE A 61 -2.05 9.03 -10.27
#